data_AF-A0A1Q3EKT2-F1
#
_entry.id   AF-A0A1Q3EKT2-F1
#
_cell.length_a   1.000
_cell.length_b   1.000
_cell.length_c   1.000
_cell.angle_alpha   90.00
_cell.angle_beta   90.00
_cell.angle_gamma   90.00
#
_symmetry.space_group_name_H-M   'P 1'
#
loop_
_entity.id
_entity.type
_entity.pdbx_description
1 polymer ?
#
loop_
_entity_poly.entity_id
_entity_poly.type
_entity_poly.pdbx_seq_one_letter_code
_entity_poly.pdbx_strand_id
1 'polypeptide(L)'
;MAVFSKIFPSLATSYIVQAVFALVFVPQRNEKYYDLGGAVGFISTTFASLYYPSLRESVMGDWGHFWSSEYALISRYSLCPDYQRQAFKAGGDSRFDEVKHKPVHFTFYWFMQATWVFIVGLPVYLANTIPKNVHPPMSTRDYLSIGLFAKEMRRSTTKSLLLLVYGALVGIQIMLANPIFTYFLLRKLSGVPPLEKAGDKRFGTDPKWHEYKRTVPIFWPWSSARE
;
A
#
# COMPACT_ATOMS: atom_id res chain seq x y z
N MET A 1 -26.85 -7.35 4.99
CA MET A 1 -26.25 -8.69 4.74
C MET A 1 -25.68 -8.87 3.32
N ALA A 2 -26.19 -8.20 2.27
CA ALA A 2 -25.78 -8.43 0.88
C ALA A 2 -24.37 -7.91 0.47
N VAL A 3 -23.82 -6.91 1.17
CA VAL A 3 -22.52 -6.31 0.82
C VAL A 3 -21.36 -7.13 1.40
N PHE A 4 -21.46 -7.52 2.67
CA PHE A 4 -20.42 -8.31 3.34
C PHE A 4 -20.17 -9.65 2.64
N SER A 5 -21.23 -10.36 2.21
CA SER A 5 -21.12 -11.61 1.46
C SER A 5 -20.44 -11.47 0.10
N LYS A 6 -20.48 -10.29 -0.53
CA LYS A 6 -19.81 -9.99 -1.80
C LYS A 6 -18.34 -9.61 -1.63
N ILE A 7 -17.97 -9.07 -0.46
CA ILE A 7 -16.60 -8.64 -0.15
C ILE A 7 -15.79 -9.76 0.52
N PHE A 8 -16.47 -10.65 1.26
CA PHE A 8 -15.85 -11.77 1.95
C PHE A 8 -14.92 -12.62 1.07
N PRO A 9 -15.26 -12.96 -0.19
CA PRO A 9 -14.37 -13.70 -1.09
C PRO A 9 -13.06 -12.96 -1.37
N SER A 10 -13.11 -11.64 -1.54
CA SER A 10 -11.92 -10.80 -1.72
C SER A 10 -11.08 -10.79 -0.44
N LEU A 11 -11.71 -10.64 0.72
CA LEU A 11 -11.02 -10.72 2.01
C LEU A 11 -10.34 -12.09 2.18
N ALA A 12 -11.07 -13.18 1.95
CA ALA A 12 -10.55 -14.53 2.04
C ALA A 12 -9.39 -14.77 1.07
N THR A 13 -9.53 -14.35 -0.18
CA THR A 13 -8.47 -14.48 -1.21
C THR A 13 -7.20 -13.75 -0.80
N SER A 14 -7.32 -12.53 -0.26
CA SER A 14 -6.17 -11.75 0.19
C SER A 14 -5.38 -12.49 1.27
N TYR A 15 -6.07 -13.05 2.27
CA TYR A 15 -5.43 -13.79 3.36
C TYR A 15 -4.92 -15.17 2.92
N ILE A 16 -5.63 -15.88 2.04
CA ILE A 16 -5.19 -17.19 1.52
C ILE A 16 -3.90 -17.02 0.72
N VAL A 17 -3.83 -16.03 -0.17
CA VAL A 17 -2.64 -15.80 -0.99
C VAL A 17 -1.45 -15.45 -0.11
N GLN A 18 -1.60 -14.53 0.85
CA GLN A 18 -0.49 -14.21 1.76
C GLN A 18 -0.11 -15.38 2.68
N ALA A 19 -1.06 -16.24 3.07
CA ALA A 19 -0.76 -17.44 3.83
C ALA A 19 0.08 -18.43 3.00
N VAL A 20 -0.23 -18.64 1.72
CA VAL A 20 0.56 -19.48 0.81
C VAL A 20 1.97 -18.92 0.65
N PHE A 21 2.11 -17.61 0.44
CA PHE A 21 3.42 -16.98 0.35
C PHE A 21 4.20 -17.11 1.67
N ALA A 22 3.55 -16.89 2.82
CA ALA A 22 4.17 -17.05 4.13
C ALA A 22 4.66 -18.49 4.34
N LEU A 23 3.86 -19.50 3.98
CA LEU A 23 4.23 -20.92 4.09
C LEU A 23 5.46 -21.27 3.25
N VAL A 24 5.64 -20.65 2.08
CA VAL A 24 6.79 -20.89 1.21
C VAL A 24 8.03 -20.09 1.67
N PHE A 25 7.86 -18.81 1.96
CA PHE A 25 8.98 -17.88 2.15
C PHE A 25 9.44 -17.70 3.60
N VAL A 26 8.57 -17.95 4.60
CA VAL A 26 8.97 -17.89 6.01
C VAL A 26 10.00 -18.98 6.36
N PRO A 27 9.82 -20.26 5.97
CA PRO A 27 10.84 -21.29 6.22
C PRO A 27 12.16 -21.00 5.51
N GLN A 28 12.09 -20.39 4.32
CA GLN A 28 13.26 -20.03 3.51
C GLN A 28 13.96 -18.75 3.99
N ARG A 29 13.36 -18.02 4.94
CA ARG A 29 13.85 -16.71 5.44
C ARG A 29 14.15 -15.74 4.29
N ASN A 30 13.29 -15.73 3.29
CA ASN A 30 13.50 -15.01 2.05
C ASN A 30 12.49 -13.87 1.90
N GLU A 31 12.96 -12.65 2.12
CA GLU A 31 12.18 -11.41 2.00
C GLU A 31 12.11 -10.86 0.57
N LYS A 32 12.95 -11.35 -0.37
CA LYS A 32 13.09 -10.75 -1.70
C LYS A 32 11.80 -10.78 -2.53
N TYR A 33 10.89 -11.69 -2.18
CA TYR A 33 9.59 -11.85 -2.83
C TYR A 33 8.43 -11.23 -2.05
N TYR A 34 8.72 -10.51 -0.96
CA TYR A 34 7.70 -9.87 -0.14
C TYR A 34 6.88 -8.85 -0.95
N ASP A 35 7.54 -7.97 -1.70
CA ASP A 35 6.84 -6.98 -2.55
C ASP A 35 6.06 -7.63 -3.71
N LEU A 36 6.58 -8.74 -4.24
CA LEU A 36 5.89 -9.56 -5.25
C LEU A 36 4.62 -10.19 -4.68
N GLY A 37 4.68 -10.76 -3.46
CA GLY A 37 3.52 -11.34 -2.80
C GLY A 37 2.41 -10.32 -2.56
N GLY A 38 2.75 -9.06 -2.27
CA GLY A 38 1.78 -7.98 -2.22
C GLY A 38 1.14 -7.65 -3.57
N ALA A 39 1.90 -7.77 -4.67
CA ALA A 39 1.40 -7.51 -6.02
C ALA A 39 0.48 -8.62 -6.50
N VAL A 40 0.93 -9.88 -6.36
CA VAL A 40 0.14 -11.08 -6.66
C VAL A 40 -1.11 -11.11 -5.79
N GLY A 41 -0.99 -10.82 -4.50
CA GLY A 41 -2.12 -10.72 -3.57
C GLY A 41 -3.16 -9.68 -4.00
N PHE A 42 -2.72 -8.50 -4.45
CA PHE A 42 -3.64 -7.48 -4.94
C PHE A 42 -4.34 -7.86 -6.25
N ILE A 43 -3.58 -8.44 -7.19
CA ILE A 43 -4.11 -8.90 -8.48
C ILE A 43 -5.13 -10.01 -8.29
N SER A 44 -4.77 -11.06 -7.56
CA SER A 44 -5.66 -12.19 -7.26
C SER A 44 -6.91 -11.76 -6.50
N THR A 45 -6.78 -10.87 -5.52
CA THR A 45 -7.93 -10.35 -4.76
C THR A 45 -8.88 -9.52 -5.62
N THR A 46 -8.31 -8.69 -6.51
CA THR A 46 -9.11 -7.89 -7.45
C THR A 46 -9.84 -8.79 -8.45
N PHE A 47 -9.17 -9.83 -8.94
CA PHE A 47 -9.79 -10.86 -9.77
C PHE A 47 -10.91 -11.60 -9.02
N ALA A 48 -10.68 -12.04 -7.78
CA ALA A 48 -11.73 -12.66 -6.97
C ALA A 48 -12.93 -11.73 -6.76
N SER A 49 -12.69 -10.44 -6.50
CA SER A 49 -13.76 -9.44 -6.37
C SER A 49 -14.61 -9.28 -7.62
N LEU A 50 -14.00 -9.43 -8.78
CA LEU A 50 -14.59 -9.22 -10.09
C LEU A 50 -15.39 -10.45 -10.56
N TYR A 51 -14.78 -11.62 -10.43
CA TYR A 51 -15.29 -12.85 -11.02
C TYR A 51 -16.14 -13.67 -10.06
N TYR A 52 -16.03 -13.48 -8.74
CA TYR A 52 -16.86 -14.22 -7.80
C TYR A 52 -18.37 -13.96 -7.95
N PRO A 53 -18.85 -12.71 -8.13
CA PRO A 53 -20.27 -12.47 -8.40
C PRO A 53 -20.75 -13.06 -9.73
N SER A 54 -19.92 -13.07 -10.77
CA SER A 54 -20.25 -13.59 -12.11
C SER A 54 -20.08 -15.11 -12.25
N LEU A 55 -19.23 -15.74 -11.43
CA LEU A 55 -19.15 -17.21 -11.31
C LEU A 55 -20.32 -17.78 -10.49
N ARG A 56 -20.84 -17.02 -9.52
CA ARG A 56 -22.05 -17.38 -8.77
C ARG A 56 -23.33 -17.26 -9.62
N GLU A 57 -23.29 -16.45 -10.67
CA GLU A 57 -24.35 -16.28 -11.66
C GLU A 57 -23.81 -16.54 -13.08
N SER A 58 -23.40 -17.78 -13.36
CA SER A 58 -23.40 -18.29 -14.73
C SER A 58 -24.83 -18.82 -14.96
N VAL A 59 -25.65 -18.17 -15.79
CA VAL A 59 -25.55 -18.22 -17.24
C VAL A 59 -25.76 -16.83 -17.85
N MET A 60 -24.80 -16.42 -18.69
CA MET A 60 -24.86 -15.35 -19.71
C MET A 60 -24.97 -13.90 -19.22
N GLY A 61 -24.08 -13.03 -19.70
CA GLY A 61 -24.39 -11.60 -19.79
C GLY A 61 -23.23 -10.64 -19.58
N ASP A 62 -22.58 -10.34 -20.70
CA ASP A 62 -22.04 -9.02 -21.02
C ASP A 62 -20.77 -8.55 -20.27
N TRP A 63 -19.70 -8.35 -21.05
CA TRP A 63 -18.39 -7.83 -20.64
C TRP A 63 -18.40 -6.30 -20.43
N GLY A 64 -19.59 -5.67 -20.50
CA GLY A 64 -19.76 -4.25 -20.24
C GLY A 64 -19.69 -3.91 -18.74
N HIS A 65 -18.82 -2.96 -18.42
CA HIS A 65 -18.62 -2.29 -17.11
C HIS A 65 -17.68 -3.01 -16.14
N PHE A 66 -16.37 -2.85 -16.38
CA PHE A 66 -15.32 -3.62 -15.70
C PHE A 66 -13.98 -2.89 -15.52
N TRP A 67 -13.95 -1.56 -15.51
CA TRP A 67 -12.69 -0.88 -15.82
C TRP A 67 -11.86 -0.44 -14.59
N SER A 68 -12.46 -0.07 -13.44
CA SER A 68 -11.70 0.38 -12.24
C SER A 68 -10.77 -0.70 -11.66
N SER A 69 -11.20 -1.95 -11.72
CA SER A 69 -10.46 -3.13 -11.29
C SER A 69 -9.38 -3.53 -12.31
N GLU A 70 -9.65 -3.43 -13.61
CA GLU A 70 -8.62 -3.60 -14.65
C GLU A 70 -7.53 -2.53 -14.58
N TYR A 71 -7.86 -1.27 -14.27
CA TYR A 71 -6.89 -0.21 -14.01
C TYR A 71 -6.00 -0.52 -12.79
N ALA A 72 -6.59 -1.08 -11.74
CA ALA A 72 -5.86 -1.51 -10.53
C ALA A 72 -4.94 -2.71 -10.83
N LEU A 73 -5.38 -3.63 -11.70
CA LEU A 73 -4.59 -4.78 -12.18
C LEU A 73 -3.40 -4.35 -13.05
N ILE A 74 -3.63 -3.49 -14.05
CA ILE A 74 -2.62 -3.05 -15.01
C ILE A 74 -1.54 -2.19 -14.32
N SER A 75 -1.94 -1.35 -13.37
CA SER A 75 -0.99 -0.50 -12.61
C SER A 75 -0.06 -1.32 -11.73
N ARG A 76 -0.59 -2.36 -11.09
CA ARG A 76 0.22 -3.21 -10.21
C ARG A 76 1.11 -4.18 -11.00
N TYR A 77 0.63 -4.72 -12.11
CA TYR A 77 1.40 -5.62 -12.97
C TYR A 77 2.62 -4.92 -13.59
N SER A 78 2.44 -3.67 -14.05
CA SER A 78 3.51 -2.91 -14.72
C SER A 78 4.66 -2.51 -13.78
N LEU A 79 4.37 -2.32 -12.49
CA LEU A 79 5.36 -1.90 -11.50
C LEU A 79 6.17 -3.06 -10.90
N CYS A 80 5.62 -4.28 -10.93
CA CYS A 80 6.18 -5.42 -10.21
C CYS A 80 7.59 -5.86 -10.68
N PRO A 81 7.90 -5.92 -12.00
CA PRO A 81 9.22 -6.33 -12.47
C PRO A 81 10.34 -5.39 -12.05
N ASP A 82 10.09 -4.08 -12.01
CA ASP A 82 11.11 -3.07 -11.70
C ASP A 82 11.45 -3.05 -10.21
N TYR A 83 10.45 -3.14 -9.33
CA TYR A 83 10.67 -3.28 -7.89
C TYR A 83 11.44 -4.55 -7.57
N GLN A 84 11.07 -5.66 -8.22
CA GLN A 84 11.77 -6.93 -8.04
C GLN A 84 13.23 -6.84 -8.51
N ARG A 85 13.48 -6.27 -9.70
CA ARG A 85 14.85 -6.01 -10.20
C ARG A 85 15.65 -5.13 -9.25
N GLN A 86 15.04 -4.11 -8.64
CA GLN A 86 15.71 -3.24 -7.69
C GLN A 86 16.04 -3.97 -6.38
N ALA A 87 15.12 -4.76 -5.83
CA ALA A 87 15.34 -5.57 -4.63
C ALA A 87 16.46 -6.60 -4.82
N PHE A 88 16.53 -7.26 -5.99
CA PHE A 88 17.61 -8.19 -6.31
C PHE A 88 18.97 -7.48 -6.46
N LYS A 89 19.01 -6.28 -7.06
CA LYS A 89 20.24 -5.49 -7.19
C LYS A 89 20.74 -4.91 -5.86
N ALA A 90 19.83 -4.55 -4.96
CA ALA A 90 20.16 -3.98 -3.65
C ALA A 90 20.54 -5.03 -2.59
N GLY A 91 20.43 -6.33 -2.92
CA GLY A 91 20.79 -7.43 -2.01
C GLY A 91 19.70 -7.84 -1.03
N GLY A 92 18.54 -7.19 -1.05
CA GLY A 92 17.45 -7.36 -0.09
C GLY A 92 17.04 -6.02 0.52
N ASP A 93 16.18 -6.08 1.53
CA ASP A 93 15.71 -4.90 2.26
C ASP A 93 16.09 -5.02 3.74
N SER A 94 16.86 -4.03 4.22
CA SER A 94 17.42 -4.03 5.57
C SER A 94 16.38 -4.04 6.68
N ARG A 95 15.14 -3.63 6.39
CA ARG A 95 14.01 -3.69 7.34
C ARG A 95 13.69 -5.12 7.79
N PHE A 96 13.97 -6.11 6.95
CA PHE A 96 13.67 -7.52 7.23
C PHE A 96 14.87 -8.28 7.82
N ASP A 97 16.05 -7.68 7.92
CA ASP A 97 17.26 -8.36 8.37
C ASP A 97 17.13 -8.94 9.79
N GLU A 98 16.51 -8.21 10.70
CA GLU A 98 16.27 -8.68 12.07
C GLU A 98 15.05 -9.61 12.18
N VAL A 99 14.09 -9.46 11.27
CA VAL A 99 12.77 -10.09 11.35
C VAL A 99 12.77 -11.46 10.68
N LYS A 100 13.53 -11.66 9.60
CA LYS A 100 13.57 -12.90 8.81
C LYS A 100 14.02 -14.14 9.61
N HIS A 101 14.70 -13.92 10.74
CA HIS A 101 15.13 -14.98 11.66
C HIS A 101 14.08 -15.35 12.72
N LYS A 102 13.05 -14.52 12.89
CA LYS A 102 11.96 -14.71 13.87
C LYS A 102 10.68 -15.13 13.14
N PRO A 103 10.36 -16.42 13.02
CA PRO A 103 9.29 -16.91 12.13
C PRO A 103 7.92 -16.34 12.45
N VAL A 104 7.59 -16.17 13.74
CA VAL A 104 6.33 -15.56 14.18
C VAL A 104 6.21 -14.10 13.71
N HIS A 105 7.27 -13.32 13.88
CA HIS A 105 7.26 -11.91 13.47
C HIS A 105 7.24 -11.82 11.96
N PHE A 106 8.03 -12.61 11.24
CA PHE A 106 8.04 -12.57 9.78
C PHE A 106 6.68 -12.95 9.19
N THR A 107 6.01 -13.96 9.76
CA THR A 107 4.64 -14.33 9.39
C THR A 107 3.64 -13.19 9.64
N PHE A 108 3.81 -12.44 10.73
CA PHE A 108 2.97 -11.26 11.02
C PHE A 108 3.07 -10.19 9.92
N TYR A 109 4.26 -9.96 9.34
CA TYR A 109 4.41 -9.04 8.20
C TYR A 109 3.57 -9.47 7.00
N TRP A 110 3.59 -10.76 6.63
CA TRP A 110 2.77 -11.30 5.53
C TRP A 110 1.27 -11.09 5.76
N PHE A 111 0.77 -11.27 6.99
CA PHE A 111 -0.63 -11.02 7.31
C PHE A 111 -0.98 -9.52 7.36
N MET A 112 -0.07 -8.66 7.82
CA MET A 112 -0.23 -7.21 7.69
C MET A 112 -0.28 -6.77 6.23
N GLN A 113 0.48 -7.42 5.36
CA GLN A 113 0.41 -7.20 3.91
C GLN A 113 -0.95 -7.61 3.34
N ALA A 114 -1.55 -8.70 3.83
CA ALA A 114 -2.92 -9.09 3.45
C ALA A 114 -3.93 -8.00 3.84
N THR A 115 -3.86 -7.54 5.09
CA THR A 115 -4.70 -6.44 5.58
C THR A 115 -4.53 -5.18 4.74
N TRP A 116 -3.29 -4.83 4.39
CA TRP A 116 -3.00 -3.67 3.55
C TRP A 116 -3.58 -3.81 2.14
N VAL A 117 -3.36 -4.96 1.49
CA VAL A 117 -3.94 -5.26 0.16
C VAL A 117 -5.45 -5.14 0.18
N PHE A 118 -6.09 -5.63 1.24
CA PHE A 118 -7.53 -5.56 1.38
C PHE A 118 -8.03 -4.12 1.57
N ILE A 119 -7.43 -3.35 2.48
CA ILE A 119 -7.82 -1.96 2.78
C ILE A 119 -7.62 -1.06 1.55
N VAL A 120 -6.50 -1.17 0.86
CA VAL A 120 -6.22 -0.36 -0.35
C VAL A 120 -7.15 -0.70 -1.50
N GLY A 121 -7.49 -1.99 -1.67
CA GLY A 121 -8.43 -2.42 -2.70
C GLY A 121 -9.90 -2.23 -2.33
N LEU A 122 -10.21 -1.91 -1.08
CA LEU A 122 -11.59 -1.83 -0.57
C LEU A 122 -12.50 -0.90 -1.39
N PRO A 123 -12.09 0.30 -1.84
CA PRO A 123 -12.94 1.14 -2.69
C PRO A 123 -13.31 0.44 -4.01
N VAL A 124 -12.38 -0.30 -4.60
CA VAL A 124 -12.60 -1.07 -5.83
C VAL A 124 -13.55 -2.24 -5.54
N TYR A 125 -13.33 -2.97 -4.45
CA TYR A 125 -14.18 -4.11 -4.09
C TYR A 125 -15.61 -3.68 -3.76
N LEU A 126 -15.77 -2.53 -3.10
CA LEU A 126 -17.07 -1.91 -2.83
C LEU A 126 -17.77 -1.48 -4.12
N ALA A 127 -17.06 -0.83 -5.04
CA ALA A 127 -17.61 -0.47 -6.34
C ALA A 127 -18.11 -1.70 -7.12
N ASN A 128 -17.38 -2.82 -7.04
CA ASN A 128 -17.76 -4.10 -7.64
C ASN A 128 -19.00 -4.75 -6.98
N THR A 129 -19.42 -4.29 -5.79
CA THR A 129 -20.67 -4.80 -5.17
C THR A 129 -21.93 -4.17 -5.77
N ILE A 130 -21.80 -3.04 -6.47
CA ILE A 130 -22.89 -2.28 -7.07
C ILE A 130 -23.39 -3.00 -8.34
N PRO A 131 -24.70 -3.29 -8.44
CA PRO A 131 -25.28 -3.96 -9.60
C PRO A 131 -25.03 -3.19 -10.91
N LYS A 132 -24.73 -3.93 -12.00
CA LYS A 132 -24.41 -3.37 -13.34
C LYS A 132 -25.44 -2.35 -13.84
N ASN A 133 -26.73 -2.60 -13.60
CA ASN A 133 -27.85 -1.76 -14.04
C ASN A 133 -27.92 -0.39 -13.37
N VAL A 134 -27.14 -0.13 -12.32
CA VAL A 134 -27.09 1.16 -11.62
C VAL A 134 -25.89 2.00 -12.07
N HIS A 135 -24.96 1.42 -12.85
CA HIS A 135 -23.79 2.16 -13.31
C HIS A 135 -24.16 3.08 -14.48
N PRO A 136 -23.82 4.38 -14.41
CA PRO A 136 -24.01 5.29 -15.53
C PRO A 136 -23.13 4.87 -16.73
N PRO A 137 -23.56 5.15 -17.97
CA PRO A 137 -22.73 4.92 -19.15
C PRO A 137 -21.44 5.75 -19.08
N MET A 138 -20.34 5.22 -19.62
CA MET A 138 -19.04 5.88 -19.56
C MET A 138 -19.09 7.26 -20.22
N SER A 139 -18.69 8.26 -19.46
CA SER A 139 -18.58 9.64 -19.93
C SER A 139 -17.28 9.83 -20.71
N THR A 140 -17.24 10.85 -21.58
CA THR A 140 -16.00 11.32 -22.22
C THR A 140 -14.89 11.62 -21.22
N ARG A 141 -15.25 12.03 -19.99
CA ARG A 141 -14.31 12.25 -18.88
C ARG A 141 -13.61 10.97 -18.44
N ASP A 142 -14.32 9.85 -18.46
CA ASP A 142 -13.75 8.54 -18.11
C ASP A 142 -12.73 8.14 -19.17
N TYR A 143 -13.07 8.23 -20.46
CA TYR A 143 -12.12 7.96 -21.55
C TYR A 143 -10.88 8.86 -21.54
N LEU A 144 -11.03 10.15 -21.20
CA LEU A 144 -9.90 11.07 -21.08
C LEU A 144 -8.98 10.73 -19.92
N SER A 145 -9.54 10.40 -18.75
CA SER A 145 -8.75 9.99 -17.58
C SER A 145 -7.98 8.68 -17.84
N ILE A 146 -8.59 7.76 -18.59
CA ILE A 146 -7.95 6.52 -19.06
C ILE A 146 -6.79 6.82 -20.02
N GLY A 147 -7.03 7.68 -21.01
CA GLY A 147 -6.01 8.06 -21.99
C GLY A 147 -4.80 8.75 -21.33
N LEU A 148 -5.05 9.63 -20.36
CA LEU A 148 -4.01 10.28 -19.57
C LEU A 148 -3.22 9.26 -18.73
N PHE A 149 -3.92 8.35 -18.07
CA PHE A 149 -3.30 7.32 -17.24
C PHE A 149 -2.46 6.33 -18.05
N ALA A 150 -2.96 5.85 -19.19
CA ALA A 150 -2.22 4.95 -20.08
C ALA A 150 -0.99 5.64 -20.67
N LYS A 151 -1.11 6.93 -21.02
CA LYS A 151 0.01 7.76 -21.45
C LYS A 151 1.06 7.89 -20.35
N GLU A 152 0.64 8.06 -19.11
CA GLU A 152 1.54 8.16 -17.95
C GLU A 152 2.24 6.83 -17.65
N MET A 153 1.53 5.70 -17.74
CA MET A 153 2.13 4.36 -17.60
C MET A 153 3.16 4.04 -18.69
N ARG A 154 2.92 4.49 -19.93
CA ARG A 154 3.89 4.32 -21.02
C ARG A 154 5.15 5.18 -20.82
N ARG A 155 5.05 6.26 -20.04
CA ARG A 155 6.16 7.18 -19.72
C ARG A 155 6.92 6.77 -18.46
N SER A 156 7.18 5.46 -18.34
CA SER A 156 7.92 4.86 -17.23
C SER A 156 9.36 5.36 -17.17
N THR A 157 9.60 6.52 -16.54
CA THR A 157 10.81 6.83 -15.76
C THR A 157 10.60 8.01 -14.79
N THR A 158 9.41 8.33 -14.31
CA THR A 158 9.30 9.25 -13.14
C THR A 158 8.09 8.96 -12.27
N LYS A 159 8.22 7.88 -11.49
CA LYS A 159 7.73 7.69 -10.11
C LYS A 159 6.39 8.37 -9.77
N SER A 160 5.34 7.54 -9.66
CA SER A 160 4.41 7.34 -8.50
C SER A 160 3.89 8.52 -7.64
N LEU A 161 4.54 9.69 -7.62
CA LEU A 161 4.14 10.89 -6.90
C LEU A 161 2.87 11.51 -7.47
N LEU A 162 2.72 11.56 -8.81
CA LEU A 162 1.54 12.16 -9.45
C LEU A 162 0.27 11.32 -9.25
N LEU A 163 0.40 10.00 -9.17
CA LEU A 163 -0.71 9.07 -8.91
C LEU A 163 -1.14 9.09 -7.44
N LEU A 164 -0.18 9.24 -6.51
CA LEU A 164 -0.47 9.55 -5.11
C LEU A 164 -1.13 10.92 -4.96
N VAL A 165 -0.71 11.92 -5.73
CA VAL A 165 -1.32 13.26 -5.73
C VAL A 165 -2.72 13.22 -6.33
N TYR A 166 -2.98 12.48 -7.42
CA TYR A 166 -4.31 12.39 -8.02
C TYR A 166 -5.29 11.55 -7.18
N GLY A 167 -4.82 10.46 -6.56
CA GLY A 167 -5.60 9.71 -5.56
C GLY A 167 -5.87 10.53 -4.30
N ALA A 168 -4.91 11.37 -3.88
CA ALA A 168 -5.09 12.33 -2.80
C ALA A 168 -6.09 13.45 -3.17
N LEU A 169 -6.16 13.87 -4.43
CA LEU A 169 -7.16 14.84 -4.91
C LEU A 169 -8.60 14.30 -4.84
N VAL A 170 -8.81 12.98 -4.89
CA VAL A 170 -10.12 12.35 -4.64
C VAL A 170 -10.36 12.10 -3.14
N GLY A 171 -9.30 11.93 -2.34
CA GLY A 171 -9.32 11.77 -0.89
C GLY A 171 -9.40 13.05 -0.05
N ILE A 172 -9.65 14.21 -0.67
CA ILE A 172 -9.60 15.55 -0.01
C ILE A 172 -10.50 15.66 1.22
N GLN A 173 -11.56 14.87 1.34
CA GLN A 173 -12.43 14.87 2.53
C GLN A 173 -11.76 14.25 3.78
N ILE A 174 -10.71 13.44 3.62
CA ILE A 174 -9.91 12.84 4.72
C ILE A 174 -8.61 13.65 4.97
N MET A 175 -8.17 14.48 4.02
CA MET A 175 -6.86 15.17 4.07
C MET A 175 -6.76 16.34 5.05
N LEU A 176 -7.87 16.87 5.58
CA LEU A 176 -7.78 17.93 6.61
C LEU A 176 -7.19 17.41 7.94
N ALA A 177 -7.19 16.09 8.17
CA ALA A 177 -6.53 15.44 9.32
C ALA A 177 -5.04 15.13 9.08
N ASN A 178 -4.55 15.21 7.84
CA ASN A 178 -3.23 14.77 7.43
C ASN A 178 -2.06 15.58 8.04
N PRO A 179 -2.13 16.91 8.21
CA PRO A 179 -1.04 17.68 8.80
C PRO A 179 -0.78 17.28 10.26
N ILE A 180 -1.85 17.00 11.03
CA ILE A 180 -1.77 16.60 12.43
C ILE A 180 -1.24 15.16 12.54
N PHE A 181 -1.75 14.25 11.70
CA PHE A 181 -1.29 12.87 11.68
C PHE A 181 0.17 12.75 11.24
N THR A 182 0.57 13.47 10.19
CA THR A 182 1.97 13.53 9.72
C THR A 182 2.88 14.14 10.78
N TYR A 183 2.45 15.22 11.44
CA TYR A 183 3.18 15.79 12.59
C TYR A 183 3.38 14.77 13.71
N PHE A 184 2.33 14.02 14.06
CA PHE A 184 2.41 12.97 15.08
C PHE A 184 3.40 11.85 14.66
N LEU A 185 3.31 11.35 13.43
CA LEU A 185 4.20 10.32 12.91
C LEU A 185 5.66 10.76 12.94
N LEU A 186 5.95 11.98 12.46
CA LEU A 186 7.31 12.51 12.40
C LEU A 186 7.85 12.81 13.81
N ARG A 187 7.04 13.37 14.71
CA ARG A 187 7.47 13.74 16.06
C ARG A 187 7.59 12.56 17.02
N LYS A 188 6.74 11.53 16.89
CA LYS A 188 6.60 10.47 17.91
C LYS A 188 6.97 9.07 17.46
N LEU A 189 6.96 8.77 16.15
CA LEU A 189 7.15 7.40 15.67
C LEU A 189 8.38 7.21 14.79
N SER A 190 8.46 7.91 13.65
CA SER A 190 9.39 7.55 12.56
C SER A 190 10.44 8.60 12.21
N GLY A 191 10.21 9.88 12.52
CA GLY A 191 11.15 10.94 12.15
C GLY A 191 12.21 11.18 13.21
N VAL A 192 11.78 11.82 14.31
CA VAL A 192 12.68 12.37 15.33
C VAL A 192 13.23 11.32 16.30
N PRO A 193 12.42 10.38 16.85
CA PRO A 193 12.92 9.44 17.86
C PRO A 193 14.05 8.51 17.38
N PRO A 194 14.02 7.96 16.14
CA PRO A 194 15.14 7.17 15.63
C PRO A 194 16.44 7.99 15.47
N LEU A 195 16.32 9.24 15.04
CA LEU A 195 17.46 10.13 14.84
C LEU A 195 18.09 10.54 16.17
N GLU A 196 17.28 10.86 17.18
CA GLU A 196 17.74 11.18 18.53
C GLU A 196 18.41 9.97 19.19
N LYS A 197 17.82 8.76 19.09
CA LYS A 197 18.45 7.53 19.59
C LYS A 197 19.81 7.25 18.95
N ALA A 198 19.94 7.50 17.64
CA ALA A 198 21.21 7.36 16.94
C ALA A 198 22.23 8.42 17.39
N GLY A 199 21.78 9.65 17.64
CA GLY A 199 22.59 10.75 18.17
C GLY A 199 23.07 10.50 19.60
N ASP A 200 22.19 10.06 20.50
CA ASP A 200 22.51 9.72 21.89
C ASP A 200 23.54 8.59 21.97
N LYS A 201 23.48 7.61 21.07
CA LYS A 201 24.48 6.54 20.98
C LYS A 201 25.86 7.04 20.55
N ARG A 202 25.94 8.11 19.75
CA ARG A 202 27.20 8.67 19.22
C ARG A 202 27.80 9.78 20.07
N PHE A 203 26.94 10.64 20.66
CA PHE A 203 27.33 11.89 21.31
C PHE A 203 26.76 12.05 22.72
N GLY A 204 26.21 10.98 23.32
CA GLY A 204 25.55 11.04 24.63
C GLY A 204 26.44 11.54 25.79
N THR A 205 27.77 11.46 25.65
CA THR A 205 28.73 11.97 26.64
C THR A 205 29.20 13.41 26.37
N ASP A 206 28.83 14.00 25.23
CA ASP A 206 29.24 15.36 24.85
C ASP A 206 28.29 16.41 25.43
N PRO A 207 28.76 17.36 26.25
CA PRO A 207 27.95 18.46 26.76
C PRO A 207 27.23 19.27 25.66
N LYS A 208 27.86 19.41 24.48
CA LYS A 208 27.29 20.17 23.35
C LYS A 208 26.06 19.49 22.75
N TRP A 209 26.00 18.16 22.80
CA TRP A 209 24.82 17.42 22.33
C TRP A 209 23.61 17.65 23.23
N HIS A 210 23.83 17.71 24.55
CA HIS A 210 22.77 18.05 25.50
C HIS A 210 22.33 19.51 25.36
N GLU A 211 23.26 20.42 25.12
CA GLU A 211 22.95 21.83 24.84
C GLU A 211 22.14 21.99 23.54
N TYR A 212 22.51 21.28 22.47
CA TYR A 212 21.76 21.26 21.21
C TYR A 212 20.31 20.80 21.42
N LYS A 213 20.08 19.69 22.15
CA LYS A 213 18.73 19.20 22.46
C LYS A 213 17.89 20.19 23.29
N ARG A 214 18.56 21.02 24.10
CA ARG A 214 17.94 22.05 24.95
C ARG A 214 17.75 23.40 24.27
N THR A 215 18.34 23.64 23.10
CA THR A 215 18.31 24.96 22.45
C THR A 215 17.64 24.93 21.08
N VAL A 216 17.71 23.80 20.37
CA VAL A 216 17.21 23.71 18.99
C VAL A 216 15.79 23.14 18.94
N PRO A 217 14.80 23.91 18.48
CA PRO A 217 13.45 23.42 18.27
C PRO A 217 13.38 22.47 17.06
N ILE A 218 12.58 21.43 17.15
CA ILE A 218 12.57 20.32 16.17
C ILE A 218 11.90 20.70 14.85
N PHE A 219 10.69 21.28 14.91
CA PHE A 219 9.91 21.58 13.70
C PHE A 219 9.48 23.03 13.60
N TRP A 220 9.30 23.70 14.73
CA TRP A 220 8.71 25.01 14.73
C TRP A 220 9.57 25.99 15.56
N PRO A 221 9.97 27.16 15.03
CA PRO A 221 10.92 28.07 15.68
C PRO A 221 10.59 28.47 17.12
N TRP A 222 9.31 28.42 17.51
CA TRP A 222 8.84 28.73 18.87
C TRP A 222 8.39 27.51 19.68
N SER A 223 8.52 26.28 19.19
CA SER A 223 8.24 25.10 20.02
C SER A 223 9.32 24.96 21.09
N SER A 224 8.95 24.89 22.37
CA SER A 224 9.93 24.83 23.46
C SER A 224 10.90 23.66 23.26
N ALA A 225 12.18 23.92 23.49
CA ALA A 225 13.13 22.85 23.73
C ALA A 225 12.67 22.04 24.96
N ARG A 226 12.89 20.73 24.93
CA ARG A 226 12.39 19.83 25.97
C ARG A 226 13.37 19.76 27.13
N GLU A 227 12.81 19.70 28.34
CA GLU A 227 13.46 19.24 29.58
C GLU A 227 14.05 17.84 29.42
#